data_AF-A0A7S1TP55-F1
#
_entry.id   AF-A0A7S1TP55-F1
#
_cell.length_a   1.000
_cell.length_b   1.000
_cell.length_c   1.000
_cell.angle_alpha   90.00
_cell.angle_beta   90.00
_cell.angle_gamma   90.00
#
_symmetry.space_group_name_H-M   'P 1'
#
loop_
_entity.id
_entity.type
_entity.pdbx_description
1 polymer ?
#
loop_
_entity_poly.entity_id
_entity_poly.type
_entity_poly.pdbx_seq_one_letter_code
_entity_poly.pdbx_strand_id
1 'polypeptide(L)'
;MRPRPRAWVMRAEGVGWASRDWNWGSASGTAHDMAMALREKLRTKKSRLSWAERVVRGEVDMLEVTLALGLRIQHAARAGMDGDGAGWNLMMNLAACIYEDDDVALHVDLKRLVGALMVDDRSRALADESVYAAALVALGAMGFYESGL
;
A
#
# COMPACT_ATOMS: atom_id res chain seq x y z
N MET A 1 5.96 -10.02 -32.33
CA MET A 1 5.49 -9.19 -31.19
C MET A 1 6.22 -9.69 -29.95
N ARG A 2 7.05 -8.86 -29.30
CA ARG A 2 7.64 -9.24 -28.00
C ARG A 2 6.60 -8.94 -26.91
N PRO A 3 6.38 -9.84 -25.93
CA PRO A 3 5.49 -9.54 -24.81
C PRO A 3 6.00 -8.29 -24.08
N ARG A 4 5.09 -7.37 -23.74
CA ARG A 4 5.42 -6.21 -22.91
C ARG A 4 5.88 -6.70 -21.53
N PRO A 5 6.90 -6.10 -20.92
CA PRO A 5 7.28 -6.43 -19.55
C PRO A 5 6.08 -6.20 -18.61
N ARG A 6 5.86 -7.13 -17.68
CA ARG A 6 4.78 -7.10 -16.69
C ARG A 6 4.96 -5.91 -15.74
N ALA A 7 3.86 -5.28 -15.32
CA ALA A 7 3.89 -3.96 -14.67
C ALA A 7 4.52 -3.94 -13.27
N TRP A 8 4.67 -5.08 -12.59
CA TRP A 8 5.21 -5.17 -11.22
C TRP A 8 6.48 -6.02 -11.11
N VAL A 9 6.82 -6.76 -12.16
CA VAL A 9 7.89 -7.79 -12.14
C VAL A 9 9.24 -7.24 -12.61
N MET A 10 9.38 -5.94 -12.88
CA MET A 10 10.65 -5.38 -13.33
C MET A 10 10.98 -4.06 -12.63
N ARG A 11 11.76 -4.12 -11.53
CA ARG A 11 13.00 -3.32 -11.37
C ARG A 11 13.95 -3.65 -10.20
N ALA A 12 13.64 -4.59 -9.32
CA ALA A 12 14.69 -5.26 -8.54
C ALA A 12 14.28 -6.71 -8.19
N GLU A 13 14.82 -7.66 -8.95
CA GLU A 13 15.02 -9.07 -8.53
C GLU A 13 13.82 -10.00 -8.28
N GLY A 14 12.60 -9.70 -8.78
CA GLY A 14 11.48 -10.63 -8.62
C GLY A 14 11.05 -10.82 -7.15
N VAL A 15 11.30 -9.79 -6.34
CA VAL A 15 10.87 -9.65 -4.96
C VAL A 15 9.50 -8.97 -4.95
N GLY A 16 8.52 -9.56 -4.28
CA GLY A 16 7.12 -9.15 -4.27
C GLY A 16 6.26 -10.05 -3.38
N TRP A 17 4.95 -9.81 -3.37
CA TRP A 17 4.03 -10.54 -2.48
C TRP A 17 4.02 -12.05 -2.73
N ALA A 18 4.21 -12.50 -3.98
CA ALA A 18 4.28 -13.92 -4.33
C ALA A 18 5.68 -14.54 -4.23
N SER A 19 6.70 -13.75 -3.87
CA SER A 19 8.06 -14.29 -3.73
C SER A 19 8.13 -15.29 -2.59
N ARG A 20 8.81 -16.42 -2.83
CA ARG A 20 8.98 -17.49 -1.84
C ARG A 20 9.55 -16.99 -0.50
N ASP A 21 10.43 -16.00 -0.56
CA ASP A 21 11.10 -15.45 0.62
C ASP A 21 10.35 -14.25 1.23
N TRP A 22 9.22 -13.82 0.65
CA TRP A 22 8.44 -12.67 1.12
C TRP A 22 8.04 -12.84 2.59
N ASN A 23 7.38 -13.96 2.92
CA ASN A 23 7.01 -14.34 4.28
C ASN A 23 6.32 -13.20 5.07
N TRP A 24 5.27 -12.60 4.51
CA TRP A 24 4.48 -11.56 5.19
C TRP A 24 4.00 -12.03 6.57
N GLY A 25 4.20 -11.19 7.59
CA GLY A 25 3.84 -11.51 8.99
C GLY A 25 4.86 -12.37 9.74
N SER A 26 5.91 -12.86 9.08
CA SER A 26 7.04 -13.52 9.75
C SER A 26 8.00 -12.52 10.39
N ALA A 27 8.71 -12.97 11.42
CA ALA A 27 9.79 -12.22 12.06
C ALA A 27 11.10 -12.23 11.22
N SER A 28 11.12 -12.97 10.12
CA SER A 28 12.24 -13.08 9.18
C SER A 28 11.73 -13.25 7.75
N GLY A 29 12.52 -12.82 6.77
CA GLY A 29 12.19 -12.87 5.35
C GLY A 29 12.15 -11.47 4.72
N THR A 30 12.02 -11.43 3.39
CA THR A 30 12.19 -10.21 2.63
C THR A 30 11.16 -9.14 2.96
N ALA A 31 9.91 -9.52 3.27
CA ALA A 31 8.90 -8.55 3.70
C ALA A 31 9.26 -7.90 5.04
N HIS A 32 9.86 -8.66 5.98
CA HIS A 32 10.29 -8.13 7.26
C HIS A 32 11.41 -7.10 7.07
N ASP A 33 12.44 -7.45 6.30
CA ASP A 33 13.58 -6.58 6.04
C ASP A 33 13.17 -5.29 5.33
N MET A 34 12.32 -5.41 4.31
CA MET A 34 11.77 -4.26 3.60
C MET A 34 10.86 -3.42 4.50
N ALA A 35 10.05 -4.03 5.37
CA ALA A 35 9.21 -3.30 6.31
C ALA A 35 10.04 -2.50 7.32
N MET A 36 11.15 -3.07 7.81
CA MET A 36 12.07 -2.37 8.72
C MET A 36 12.76 -1.19 8.03
N ALA A 37 13.26 -1.40 6.80
CA ALA A 37 13.86 -0.34 6.00
C ALA A 37 12.84 0.78 5.69
N LEU A 38 11.59 0.41 5.37
CA LEU A 38 10.53 1.37 5.07
C LEU A 38 10.12 2.18 6.31
N ARG A 39 10.01 1.54 7.48
CA ARG A 39 9.74 2.23 8.75
C ARG A 39 10.81 3.27 9.07
N GLU A 40 12.09 2.94 8.91
CA GLU A 40 13.15 3.91 9.15
C GLU A 40 13.11 5.04 8.11
N LYS A 41 12.94 4.71 6.83
CA LYS A 41 12.80 5.69 5.73
C LYS A 41 11.65 6.68 6.00
N LEU A 42 10.54 6.20 6.54
CA LEU A 42 9.30 6.96 6.76
C LEU A 42 9.08 7.40 8.22
N ARG A 43 10.14 7.36 9.04
CA ARG A 43 10.09 7.65 10.48
C ARG A 43 9.55 9.03 10.81
N THR A 44 9.89 10.04 10.01
CA THR A 44 9.48 11.44 10.27
C THR A 44 8.30 11.87 9.41
N LYS A 45 7.49 12.80 9.92
CA LYS A 45 6.40 13.42 9.14
C LYS A 45 6.91 14.03 7.83
N LYS A 46 8.06 14.71 7.86
CA LYS A 46 8.70 15.29 6.66
C LYS A 46 9.03 14.21 5.63
N SER A 47 9.58 13.07 6.06
CA SER A 47 9.89 11.94 5.17
C SER A 47 8.62 11.37 4.53
N ARG A 48 7.53 11.24 5.29
CA ARG A 48 6.25 10.73 4.78
C ARG A 48 5.61 11.65 3.74
N LEU A 49 5.65 12.96 3.97
CA LEU A 49 5.16 13.94 3.01
C LEU A 49 5.99 13.91 1.72
N SER A 50 7.32 13.92 1.85
CA SER A 50 8.22 13.81 0.70
C SER A 50 8.03 12.49 -0.07
N TRP A 51 7.79 11.39 0.64
CA TRP A 51 7.46 10.11 0.03
C TRP A 51 6.13 10.15 -0.73
N ALA A 52 5.07 10.72 -0.14
CA ALA A 52 3.78 10.85 -0.80
C ALA A 52 3.86 11.71 -2.07
N GLU A 53 4.64 12.79 -2.07
CA GLU A 53 4.90 13.59 -3.28
C GLU A 53 5.55 12.75 -4.39
N ARG A 54 6.50 11.88 -4.03
CA ARG A 54 7.13 10.96 -4.98
C ARG A 54 6.17 9.88 -5.48
N VAL A 55 5.27 9.40 -4.63
CA VAL A 55 4.19 8.47 -5.02
C VAL A 55 3.29 9.11 -6.08
N VAL A 56 2.86 10.36 -5.88
CA VAL A 56 2.04 11.10 -6.85
C VAL A 56 2.75 11.27 -8.20
N ARG A 57 4.09 11.43 -8.18
CA ARG A 57 4.90 11.53 -9.40
C ARG A 57 5.21 10.18 -10.07
N GLY A 58 4.77 9.06 -9.49
CA GLY A 58 5.10 7.72 -9.98
C GLY A 58 6.57 7.33 -9.80
N GLU A 59 7.27 7.98 -8.86
CA GLU A 59 8.70 7.74 -8.55
C GLU A 59 8.89 6.71 -7.43
N VAL A 60 7.82 6.09 -6.97
CA VAL A 60 7.80 5.05 -5.92
C VAL A 60 7.16 3.80 -6.50
N ASP A 61 7.85 2.68 -6.30
CA ASP A 61 7.38 1.37 -6.75
C ASP A 61 6.10 0.97 -6.00
N MET A 62 5.16 0.34 -6.71
CA MET A 62 3.89 -0.03 -6.11
C MET A 62 4.03 -1.13 -5.04
N LEU A 63 5.08 -1.96 -5.09
CA LEU A 63 5.42 -2.85 -3.99
C LEU A 63 5.69 -2.07 -2.69
N GLU A 64 6.42 -0.96 -2.77
CA GLU A 64 6.68 -0.12 -1.59
C GLU A 64 5.39 0.54 -1.07
N VAL A 65 4.49 0.96 -1.96
CA VAL A 65 3.18 1.52 -1.62
C VAL A 65 2.27 0.50 -0.94
N THR A 66 2.17 -0.71 -1.51
CA THR A 66 1.36 -1.79 -0.93
C THR A 66 1.95 -2.32 0.37
N LEU A 67 3.27 -2.31 0.50
CA LEU A 67 3.96 -2.60 1.77
C LEU A 67 3.60 -1.54 2.84
N ALA A 68 3.64 -0.25 2.50
CA ALA A 68 3.20 0.83 3.39
C ALA A 68 1.73 0.65 3.82
N LEU A 69 0.85 0.32 2.88
CA LEU A 69 -0.55 0.01 3.16
C LEU A 69 -0.71 -1.16 4.12
N GLY A 70 -0.05 -2.29 3.85
CA GLY A 70 -0.13 -3.48 4.71
C GLY A 70 0.29 -3.19 6.15
N LEU A 71 1.39 -2.46 6.33
CA LEU A 71 1.86 -2.06 7.66
C LEU A 71 0.87 -1.12 8.37
N ARG A 72 0.36 -0.11 7.65
CA ARG A 72 -0.60 0.84 8.23
C ARG A 72 -1.92 0.15 8.58
N ILE A 73 -2.40 -0.75 7.74
CA ILE A 73 -3.63 -1.52 7.98
C ILE A 73 -3.49 -2.38 9.24
N GLN A 74 -2.36 -3.05 9.46
CA GLN A 74 -2.15 -3.83 10.69
C GLN A 74 -2.33 -2.99 11.95
N HIS A 75 -1.82 -1.76 11.93
CA HIS A 75 -2.03 -0.83 13.03
C HIS A 75 -3.47 -0.32 13.09
N ALA A 76 -4.07 0.07 11.95
CA ALA A 76 -5.43 0.60 11.88
C ALA A 76 -6.47 -0.43 12.35
N ALA A 77 -6.34 -1.69 11.95
CA ALA A 77 -7.24 -2.78 12.34
C ALA A 77 -7.21 -3.01 13.86
N ARG A 78 -6.01 -2.99 14.47
CA ARG A 78 -5.86 -3.09 15.95
C ARG A 78 -6.51 -1.91 16.69
N ALA A 79 -6.63 -0.76 16.03
CA ALA A 79 -7.23 0.44 16.58
C ALA A 79 -8.70 0.64 16.15
N GLY A 80 -9.28 -0.26 15.35
CA GLY A 80 -10.65 -0.14 14.81
C GLY A 80 -10.83 1.00 13.80
N MET A 81 -9.78 1.36 13.06
CA MET A 81 -9.76 2.47 12.10
C MET A 81 -9.59 2.03 10.64
N ASP A 82 -9.72 0.74 10.34
CA ASP A 82 -9.44 0.18 9.01
C ASP A 82 -10.68 0.13 8.09
N GLY A 83 -11.72 0.93 8.40
CA GLY A 83 -12.95 0.99 7.61
C GLY A 83 -13.78 -0.28 7.74
N ASP A 84 -14.17 -0.64 8.97
CA ASP A 84 -15.02 -1.80 9.27
C ASP A 84 -14.49 -3.13 8.70
N GLY A 85 -13.17 -3.34 8.76
CA GLY A 85 -12.52 -4.54 8.24
C GLY A 85 -12.22 -4.53 6.74
N ALA A 86 -12.59 -3.48 6.00
CA ALA A 86 -12.22 -3.34 4.58
C ALA A 86 -10.70 -3.32 4.39
N GLY A 87 -9.97 -2.65 5.29
CA GLY A 87 -8.52 -2.62 5.29
C GLY A 87 -7.94 -4.01 5.54
N TRP A 88 -8.42 -4.70 6.58
CA TRP A 88 -7.99 -6.07 6.85
C TRP A 88 -8.20 -7.01 5.64
N ASN A 89 -9.35 -6.93 4.98
CA ASN A 89 -9.61 -7.72 3.76
C ASN A 89 -8.65 -7.39 2.63
N LEU A 90 -8.35 -6.11 2.39
CA LEU A 90 -7.35 -5.68 1.41
C LEU A 90 -5.96 -6.26 1.74
N MET A 91 -5.55 -6.25 3.01
CA MET A 91 -4.27 -6.85 3.44
C MET A 91 -4.26 -8.37 3.22
N MET A 92 -5.36 -9.06 3.50
CA MET A 92 -5.48 -10.50 3.23
C MET A 92 -5.37 -10.81 1.73
N ASN A 93 -5.98 -9.98 0.88
CA ASN A 93 -5.90 -10.14 -0.57
C ASN A 93 -4.49 -9.85 -1.11
N LEU A 94 -3.78 -8.87 -0.54
CA LEU A 94 -2.36 -8.63 -0.82
C LEU A 94 -1.51 -9.86 -0.44
N ALA A 95 -1.72 -10.40 0.77
CA ALA A 95 -1.02 -11.60 1.23
C ALA A 95 -1.35 -12.85 0.39
N ALA A 96 -2.56 -12.91 -0.18
CA ALA A 96 -2.98 -13.95 -1.12
C ALA A 96 -2.51 -13.69 -2.56
N CYS A 97 -1.71 -12.63 -2.79
CA CYS A 97 -1.12 -12.28 -4.09
C CYS A 97 -2.14 -12.01 -5.20
N ILE A 98 -3.36 -11.58 -4.84
CA ILE A 98 -4.47 -11.41 -5.80
C ILE A 98 -4.17 -10.33 -6.85
N TYR A 99 -3.31 -9.35 -6.51
CA TYR A 99 -3.12 -8.14 -7.30
C TYR A 99 -1.82 -8.06 -8.11
N GLU A 100 -0.94 -9.07 -8.09
CA GLU A 100 0.41 -8.95 -8.68
C GLU A 100 0.43 -8.53 -10.16
N ASP A 101 -0.64 -8.78 -10.91
CA ASP A 101 -0.77 -8.40 -12.32
C ASP A 101 -2.07 -7.60 -12.59
N ASP A 102 -2.75 -7.10 -11.55
CA ASP A 102 -4.07 -6.45 -11.69
C ASP A 102 -4.24 -5.22 -10.79
N ASP A 103 -3.66 -4.11 -11.24
CA ASP A 103 -3.83 -2.77 -10.63
C ASP A 103 -5.29 -2.33 -10.61
N VAL A 104 -6.13 -2.83 -11.53
CA VAL A 104 -7.55 -2.47 -11.59
C VAL A 104 -8.28 -3.10 -10.41
N ALA A 105 -8.06 -4.38 -10.14
CA ALA A 105 -8.59 -5.06 -8.96
C ALA A 105 -8.11 -4.38 -7.66
N LEU A 106 -6.82 -4.03 -7.58
CA LEU A 106 -6.29 -3.29 -6.43
C LEU A 106 -6.96 -1.92 -6.27
N HIS A 107 -7.15 -1.18 -7.36
CA HIS A 107 -7.79 0.14 -7.32
C HIS A 107 -9.24 0.04 -6.87
N VAL A 108 -9.98 -0.97 -7.32
CA VAL A 108 -11.36 -1.23 -6.88
C VAL A 108 -11.41 -1.48 -5.37
N ASP A 109 -10.53 -2.30 -4.82
CA ASP A 109 -10.53 -2.60 -3.39
C ASP A 109 -10.01 -1.43 -2.54
N LEU A 110 -9.08 -0.64 -3.05
CA LEU A 110 -8.70 0.63 -2.43
C LEU A 110 -9.85 1.62 -2.39
N LYS A 111 -10.64 1.73 -3.47
CA LYS A 111 -11.83 2.59 -3.47
C LYS A 111 -12.89 2.11 -2.48
N ARG A 112 -13.08 0.80 -2.33
CA ARG A 112 -13.94 0.22 -1.28
C ARG A 112 -13.45 0.60 0.11
N LEU A 113 -12.14 0.47 0.36
CA LEU A 113 -11.53 0.91 1.62
C LEU A 113 -11.76 2.41 1.84
N VAL A 114 -11.45 3.26 0.86
CA VAL A 114 -11.66 4.71 0.96
C VAL A 114 -13.13 5.05 1.24
N GLY A 115 -14.09 4.35 0.62
CA GLY A 115 -15.52 4.53 0.88
C GLY A 115 -15.96 4.11 2.29
N ALA A 116 -15.26 3.14 2.89
CA ALA A 116 -15.48 2.71 4.27
C ALA A 116 -14.78 3.60 5.30
N LEU A 117 -13.79 4.39 4.87
CA LEU A 117 -13.13 5.38 5.71
C LEU A 117 -13.93 6.69 5.71
N MET A 118 -13.94 7.39 6.85
CA MET A 118 -14.65 8.67 7.03
C MET A 118 -13.89 9.83 6.35
N VAL A 119 -13.79 9.78 5.03
CA VAL A 119 -13.12 10.81 4.20
C VAL A 119 -14.12 11.78 3.56
N ASP A 120 -13.67 12.99 3.25
CA ASP A 120 -14.48 13.99 2.53
C ASP A 120 -14.62 13.66 1.03
N ASP A 121 -15.57 14.34 0.36
CA ASP A 121 -15.86 14.12 -1.06
C ASP A 121 -14.67 14.43 -1.98
N ARG A 122 -13.83 15.39 -1.60
CA ARG A 122 -12.63 15.73 -2.37
C ARG A 122 -11.63 14.58 -2.35
N SER A 123 -11.44 13.96 -1.18
CA SER A 123 -10.57 12.81 -1.00
C SER A 123 -11.09 11.58 -1.75
N ARG A 124 -12.42 11.40 -1.79
CA ARG A 124 -13.04 10.35 -2.63
C ARG A 124 -12.79 10.59 -4.11
N ALA A 125 -12.98 11.82 -4.59
CA ALA A 125 -12.72 12.18 -5.98
C ALA A 125 -11.25 11.96 -6.36
N LEU A 126 -10.31 12.32 -5.48
CA LEU A 126 -8.88 12.04 -5.68
C LEU A 126 -8.60 10.54 -5.77
N ALA A 127 -9.24 9.73 -4.94
CA ALA A 127 -9.09 8.27 -4.98
C ALA A 127 -9.58 7.66 -6.31
N ASP A 128 -10.44 8.34 -7.08
CA ASP A 128 -10.89 7.86 -8.39
C ASP A 128 -9.85 8.09 -9.51
N GLU A 129 -8.90 9.02 -9.32
CA GLU A 129 -7.97 9.42 -10.37
C GLU A 129 -6.91 8.35 -10.68
N SER A 130 -6.43 7.63 -9.65
CA SER A 130 -5.44 6.56 -9.82
C SER A 130 -5.35 5.64 -8.61
N VAL A 131 -4.81 4.44 -8.82
CA VAL A 131 -4.47 3.48 -7.75
C VAL A 131 -3.53 4.07 -6.70
N TYR A 132 -2.55 4.89 -7.12
CA TYR A 132 -1.64 5.59 -6.22
C TYR A 132 -2.35 6.65 -5.37
N ALA A 133 -3.24 7.43 -5.97
CA ALA A 133 -4.03 8.41 -5.24
C ALA A 133 -4.96 7.74 -4.22
N ALA A 134 -5.64 6.65 -4.62
CA ALA A 134 -6.46 5.86 -3.71
C ALA A 134 -5.66 5.30 -2.52
N ALA A 135 -4.45 4.79 -2.77
CA ALA A 135 -3.55 4.33 -1.72
C ALA A 135 -3.15 5.45 -0.74
N LEU A 136 -2.80 6.63 -1.24
CA LEU A 136 -2.43 7.77 -0.40
C LEU A 136 -3.61 8.32 0.41
N VAL A 137 -4.81 8.34 -0.17
CA VAL A 137 -6.03 8.73 0.54
C VAL A 137 -6.31 7.74 1.67
N ALA A 138 -6.27 6.44 1.39
CA ALA A 138 -6.45 5.40 2.41
C ALA A 138 -5.40 5.49 3.54
N LEU A 139 -4.12 5.65 3.19
CA LEU A 139 -3.04 5.86 4.16
C LEU A 139 -3.30 7.09 5.04
N GLY A 140 -3.63 8.22 4.42
CA GLY A 140 -3.92 9.47 5.12
C GLY A 140 -5.11 9.36 6.08
N ALA A 141 -6.20 8.76 5.62
CA ALA A 141 -7.41 8.53 6.40
C ALA A 141 -7.17 7.57 7.58
N MET A 142 -6.27 6.62 7.42
CA MET A 142 -5.81 5.78 8.53
C MET A 142 -4.79 6.50 9.43
N GLY A 143 -4.39 7.75 9.19
CA GLY A 143 -3.50 8.51 10.07
C GLY A 143 -2.00 8.41 9.77
N PHE A 144 -1.60 7.83 8.62
CA PHE A 144 -0.20 7.64 8.24
C PHE A 144 0.67 8.90 8.39
N TYR A 145 0.17 10.07 7.99
CA TYR A 145 0.97 11.30 8.04
C TYR A 145 1.31 11.74 9.46
N GLU A 146 0.47 11.43 10.44
CA GLU A 146 0.68 11.83 11.84
C GLU A 146 1.39 10.74 12.64
N SER A 147 0.94 9.49 12.54
CA SER A 147 1.44 8.38 13.37
C SER A 147 2.53 7.52 12.72
N GLY A 148 2.73 7.63 11.40
CA GLY A 148 3.61 6.72 10.66
C GLY A 148 2.97 5.35 10.40
N LEU A 149 3.83 4.36 10.14
CA LEU A 149 3.46 2.97 9.83
C LEU A 149 3.22 2.14 11.08
#